data_AF-A0A183BEG3-F1
#
_entry.id   AF-A0A183BEG3-F1
#
_cell.length_a   1.000
_cell.length_b   1.000
_cell.length_c   1.000
_cell.angle_alpha   90.00
_cell.angle_beta   90.00
_cell.angle_gamma   90.00
#
_symmetry.space_group_name_H-M   'P 1'
#
loop_
_entity.id
_entity.type
_entity.pdbx_description
1 polymer ?
#
loop_
_entity_poly.entity_id
_entity_poly.type
_entity_poly.pdbx_seq_one_letter_code
_entity_poly.pdbx_strand_id
1 'polypeptide(L)'
;MPGGPLVLARVPFFDFSSPPSLPSNWSDLTPADLNCTYGIRWIYDFMGQCVMDNRGIAAMVCGFICLFTWILNGVPQMIENFRSGIPDKALSPLLLLFWTLGDILNFTGCVLAHQLILQVVVAVYSIASDLVLVSQFIYYKARRRKIMLGKFAAI
;
A
#
# COMPACT_ATOMS: atom_id res chain seq x y z
N MET A 1 -12.08 -12.14 34.26
CA MET A 1 -11.20 -11.04 34.72
C MET A 1 -11.68 -9.77 34.04
N PRO A 2 -12.07 -8.70 34.76
CA PRO A 2 -12.61 -7.50 34.12
C PRO A 2 -11.44 -6.60 33.70
N GLY A 3 -11.07 -6.65 32.42
CA GLY A 3 -10.22 -5.64 31.80
C GLY A 3 -11.10 -4.51 31.30
N GLY A 4 -11.07 -3.36 31.97
CA GLY A 4 -11.74 -2.15 31.49
C GLY A 4 -11.16 -1.68 30.15
N PRO A 5 -11.93 -0.95 29.32
CA PRO A 5 -11.45 -0.49 28.04
C PRO A 5 -10.35 0.57 28.23
N LEU A 6 -9.17 0.30 27.68
CA LEU A 6 -8.10 1.28 27.48
C LEU A 6 -8.61 2.34 26.51
N VAL A 7 -9.07 3.47 27.04
CA VAL A 7 -9.38 4.67 26.25
C VAL A 7 -8.06 5.27 25.78
N LEU A 8 -7.51 4.73 24.70
CA LEU A 8 -6.39 5.36 24.00
C LEU A 8 -6.93 6.59 23.25
N ALA A 9 -6.21 7.69 23.36
CA ALA A 9 -6.58 9.02 22.90
C ALA A 9 -7.29 9.07 21.54
N ARG A 10 -8.33 9.91 21.43
CA ARG A 10 -8.88 10.37 20.16
C ARG A 10 -7.77 11.03 19.34
N VAL A 11 -7.19 10.30 18.40
CA VAL A 11 -6.48 10.92 17.29
C VAL A 11 -7.55 11.51 16.36
N PRO A 12 -7.48 12.79 15.98
CA PRO A 12 -8.55 13.49 15.25
C PRO A 12 -8.89 12.90 13.87
N PHE A 13 -8.11 11.92 13.39
CA PHE A 13 -8.33 11.19 12.14
C PHE A 13 -8.85 9.76 12.29
N PHE A 14 -8.76 9.14 13.48
CA PHE A 14 -9.24 7.77 13.70
C PHE A 14 -10.14 7.75 14.93
N ASP A 15 -11.43 7.55 14.70
CA ASP A 15 -12.37 7.29 15.79
C ASP A 15 -12.21 5.84 16.26
N PHE A 16 -11.47 5.67 17.35
CA PHE A 16 -11.31 4.41 18.07
C PHE A 16 -12.49 4.10 19.00
N SER A 17 -13.58 4.87 18.94
CA SER A 17 -14.80 4.56 19.69
C SER A 17 -15.22 3.12 19.39
N SER A 18 -15.44 2.35 20.47
CA SER A 18 -15.89 0.97 20.36
C SER A 18 -17.10 0.89 19.44
N PRO A 19 -17.13 -0.03 18.46
CA PRO A 19 -18.33 -0.25 17.67
C PRO A 19 -19.50 -0.56 18.62
N PRO A 20 -20.74 -0.15 18.27
CA PRO A 20 -21.91 -0.48 19.07
C PRO A 20 -21.98 -1.99 19.30
N SER A 21 -22.44 -2.40 20.49
CA SER A 21 -22.51 -3.81 20.87
C SER A 21 -23.26 -4.61 19.81
N LEU A 22 -22.58 -5.60 19.23
CA LEU A 22 -23.13 -6.50 18.23
C LEU A 22 -24.44 -7.14 18.76
N PRO A 23 -25.51 -7.23 17.96
CA PRO A 23 -26.73 -7.92 18.37
C PRO A 23 -26.41 -9.37 18.77
N SER A 24 -27.08 -9.87 19.82
CA SER A 24 -26.86 -11.23 20.35
C SER A 24 -27.29 -12.34 19.38
N ASN A 25 -28.03 -11.99 18.33
CA ASN A 25 -28.50 -12.90 17.30
C ASN A 25 -27.76 -12.65 15.98
N TRP A 26 -26.90 -13.61 15.59
CA TRP A 26 -26.15 -13.56 14.34
C TRP A 26 -27.03 -13.60 13.09
N SER A 27 -28.30 -13.97 13.22
CA SER A 27 -29.28 -14.03 12.12
C SER A 27 -29.82 -12.64 11.74
N ASP A 28 -29.73 -11.65 12.65
CA ASP A 28 -30.11 -10.26 12.41
C ASP A 28 -28.98 -9.44 11.77
N LEU A 29 -27.76 -9.97 11.79
CA LEU A 29 -26.69 -9.53 10.89
C LEU A 29 -27.04 -10.07 9.50
N THR A 30 -27.90 -9.35 8.78
CA THR A 30 -27.97 -9.53 7.32
C THR A 30 -26.53 -9.42 6.77
N PRO A 31 -26.17 -10.09 5.66
CA PRO A 31 -24.82 -9.96 5.10
C PRO A 31 -24.48 -8.48 5.01
N ALA A 32 -23.56 -8.01 5.88
CA ALA A 32 -23.29 -6.63 6.25
C ALA A 32 -24.34 -5.63 5.72
N ASP A 33 -25.33 -5.24 6.54
CA ASP A 33 -26.40 -4.29 6.16
C ASP A 33 -25.89 -3.29 5.12
N LEU A 34 -26.60 -3.13 3.99
CA LEU A 34 -26.17 -2.28 2.86
C LEU A 34 -25.71 -0.88 3.30
N ASN A 35 -26.23 -0.39 4.43
CA ASN A 35 -25.96 0.92 5.03
C ASN A 35 -25.00 0.91 6.24
N CYS A 36 -24.31 -0.19 6.56
CA CYS A 36 -23.33 -0.32 7.63
C CYS A 36 -23.73 0.37 8.95
N THR A 37 -24.88 -0.02 9.50
CA THR A 37 -25.53 0.70 10.62
C THR A 37 -24.80 0.54 11.95
N TYR A 38 -24.25 -0.66 12.19
CA TYR A 38 -23.54 -0.99 13.44
C TYR A 38 -22.01 -0.85 13.31
N GLY A 39 -21.53 -0.27 12.21
CA GLY A 39 -20.11 -0.13 11.90
C GLY A 39 -19.64 1.31 11.89
N ILE A 40 -18.35 1.50 11.67
CA ILE A 40 -17.75 2.83 11.60
C ILE A 40 -18.08 3.47 10.24
N ARG A 41 -18.96 4.49 10.26
CA ARG A 41 -19.51 5.14 9.06
C ARG A 41 -18.45 5.72 8.12
N TRP A 42 -17.44 6.41 8.66
CA TRP A 42 -16.42 7.06 7.83
C TRP A 42 -15.57 6.05 7.04
N ILE A 43 -15.34 4.85 7.60
CA ILE A 43 -14.61 3.77 6.91
C ILE A 43 -15.46 3.23 5.77
N TYR A 44 -16.76 3.08 5.99
CA TYR A 44 -17.70 2.67 4.96
C TYR A 44 -17.79 3.69 3.82
N ASP A 45 -17.89 4.99 4.13
CA ASP A 45 -18.00 6.03 3.10
C ASP A 45 -16.70 6.22 2.30
N PHE A 46 -15.53 6.09 2.95
CA PHE A 46 -14.23 6.30 2.29
C PHE A 46 -13.67 5.04 1.61
N MET A 47 -13.81 3.89 2.27
CA MET A 47 -13.20 2.63 1.84
C MET A 47 -14.23 1.67 1.22
N GLY A 48 -15.53 1.88 1.44
CA GLY A 48 -16.56 0.93 0.99
C GLY A 48 -16.55 -0.39 1.76
N GLN A 49 -16.01 -0.40 2.99
CA GLN A 49 -15.97 -1.58 3.86
C GLN A 49 -16.71 -1.30 5.15
N CYS A 50 -17.49 -2.29 5.60
CA CYS A 50 -18.16 -2.23 6.88
C CYS A 50 -17.32 -2.95 7.94
N VAL A 51 -16.65 -2.19 8.81
CA VAL A 51 -15.82 -2.72 9.91
C VAL A 51 -16.61 -2.64 11.21
N MET A 52 -16.83 -3.80 11.84
CA MET A 52 -17.75 -3.98 12.99
C MET A 52 -17.04 -4.43 14.26
N ASP A 53 -15.81 -4.92 14.13
CA ASP A 53 -15.08 -5.60 15.18
C ASP A 53 -13.70 -4.98 15.40
N ASN A 54 -13.21 -5.09 16.65
CA ASN A 54 -11.91 -4.52 17.03
C ASN A 54 -10.74 -5.15 16.26
N ARG A 55 -10.86 -6.38 15.73
CA ARG A 55 -9.80 -7.02 14.95
C ARG A 55 -9.72 -6.41 13.56
N GLY A 56 -10.85 -6.12 12.92
CA GLY A 56 -10.93 -5.41 11.65
C GLY A 56 -10.32 -4.01 11.73
N ILE A 57 -10.61 -3.26 12.80
CA ILE A 57 -10.00 -1.95 13.05
C ILE A 57 -8.49 -2.08 13.22
N ALA A 58 -8.03 -3.02 14.04
CA ALA A 58 -6.60 -3.24 14.26
C ALA A 58 -5.87 -3.64 12.95
N ALA A 59 -6.47 -4.52 12.14
CA ALA A 59 -5.92 -4.92 10.85
C ALA A 59 -5.79 -3.73 9.89
N MET A 60 -6.81 -2.88 9.84
CA MET A 60 -6.81 -1.66 9.02
C MET A 60 -5.71 -0.69 9.46
N VAL A 61 -5.60 -0.42 10.76
CA VAL A 61 -4.57 0.49 11.31
C VAL A 61 -3.17 -0.05 11.05
N CYS A 62 -2.93 -1.34 11.30
CA CYS A 62 -1.67 -1.99 10.97
C CYS A 62 -1.35 -1.90 9.47
N GLY A 63 -2.35 -2.06 8.60
CA GLY A 63 -2.21 -1.88 7.15
C GLY A 63 -1.78 -0.47 6.76
N PHE A 64 -2.40 0.57 7.32
CA PHE A 64 -2.01 1.96 7.08
C PHE A 64 -0.59 2.28 7.57
N ILE A 65 -0.21 1.80 8.76
CA ILE A 65 1.14 1.98 9.29
C ILE A 65 2.16 1.29 8.38
N CYS A 66 1.86 0.06 7.93
CA CYS A 66 2.71 -0.68 7.01
C CYS A 66 2.90 0.08 5.69
N LEU A 67 1.81 0.56 5.08
CA LEU A 67 1.85 1.35 3.85
C LEU A 67 2.66 2.64 4.02
N PHE A 68 2.42 3.37 5.12
CA PHE A 68 3.14 4.61 5.40
C PHE A 68 4.65 4.36 5.55
N THR A 69 5.02 3.32 6.29
CA THR A 69 6.42 2.92 6.47
C THR A 69 7.04 2.49 5.14
N TRP A 70 6.28 1.79 4.28
CA TRP A 70 6.72 1.41 2.95
C TRP A 70 7.05 2.62 2.08
N ILE A 71 6.18 3.63 2.05
CA ILE A 71 6.39 4.88 1.32
C ILE A 71 7.62 5.63 1.85
N LEU A 72 7.72 5.74 3.18
CA LEU A 72 8.87 6.39 3.84
C LEU A 72 10.20 5.70 3.55
N ASN A 73 10.21 4.39 3.31
CA ASN A 73 11.42 3.67 2.91
C ASN A 73 11.70 3.79 1.40
N GLY A 74 10.67 3.70 0.57
CA GLY A 74 10.81 3.72 -0.90
C GLY A 74 11.24 5.08 -1.44
N VAL A 75 10.74 6.19 -0.89
CA VAL A 75 11.04 7.53 -1.39
C VAL A 75 12.53 7.90 -1.20
N PRO A 76 13.15 7.74 -0.02
CA PRO A 76 14.58 7.96 0.16
C PRO A 76 15.43 7.08 -0.76
N GLN A 77 15.04 5.83 -0.99
CA GLN A 77 15.74 4.93 -1.92
C GLN A 77 15.71 5.48 -3.35
N MET A 78 14.55 5.93 -3.83
CA MET A 78 14.43 6.54 -5.16
C MET A 78 15.27 7.81 -5.30
N ILE A 79 15.29 8.66 -4.26
CA ILE A 79 16.09 9.89 -4.22
C ILE A 79 17.58 9.56 -4.24
N GLU A 80 18.03 8.60 -3.45
CA GLU A 80 19.44 8.21 -3.40
C GLU A 80 19.88 7.60 -4.73
N ASN A 81 19.04 6.79 -5.37
CA ASN A 81 19.31 6.29 -6.73
C ASN A 81 19.48 7.43 -7.74
N PHE A 82 18.68 8.50 -7.65
CA PHE A 82 18.85 9.69 -8.48
C PHE A 82 20.17 10.44 -8.20
N ARG A 83 20.55 10.56 -6.92
CA ARG A 83 21.77 11.29 -6.51
C ARG A 83 23.04 10.52 -6.83
N SER A 84 23.09 9.24 -6.47
CA SER A 84 24.25 8.37 -6.67
C SER A 84 24.41 7.93 -8.14
N GLY A 85 23.33 7.84 -8.91
CA GLY A 85 23.34 7.42 -10.31
C GLY A 85 23.78 5.96 -10.55
N ILE A 86 23.84 5.15 -9.48
CA ILE A 86 24.15 3.72 -9.52
C ILE A 86 22.98 2.95 -8.90
N PRO A 87 21.86 2.77 -9.63
CA PRO A 87 20.67 2.09 -9.10
C PRO A 87 20.95 0.62 -8.74
N ASP A 88 21.94 0.00 -9.39
CA ASP A 88 22.30 -1.42 -9.28
C ASP A 88 22.88 -1.80 -7.90
N LYS A 89 23.22 -0.83 -7.04
CA LYS A 89 23.78 -1.10 -5.70
C LYS A 89 22.73 -1.51 -4.67
N ALA A 90 21.49 -1.04 -4.84
CA ALA A 90 20.44 -1.20 -3.83
C ALA A 90 19.43 -2.29 -4.17
N LEU A 91 19.16 -2.54 -5.45
CA LEU A 91 18.13 -3.50 -5.88
C LEU A 91 18.54 -4.25 -7.16
N SER A 92 18.23 -5.55 -7.23
CA SER A 92 18.48 -6.38 -8.41
C SER A 92 17.50 -6.02 -9.55
N PRO A 93 17.95 -5.90 -10.81
CA PRO A 93 17.08 -5.55 -11.92
C PRO A 93 16.09 -6.65 -12.30
N LEU A 94 16.44 -7.92 -12.10
CA LEU A 94 15.50 -9.02 -12.33
C LEU A 94 14.38 -9.00 -11.29
N LEU A 95 14.74 -8.74 -10.02
CA LEU A 95 13.75 -8.59 -8.95
C LEU A 95 12.79 -7.45 -9.27
N LEU A 96 13.31 -6.31 -9.73
CA LEU A 96 12.50 -5.16 -10.11
C LEU A 96 11.49 -5.48 -11.22
N LEU A 97 11.93 -6.19 -12.27
CA LEU A 97 11.02 -6.62 -13.35
C LEU A 97 9.92 -7.57 -12.84
N PHE A 98 10.29 -8.51 -11.96
CA PHE A 98 9.31 -9.41 -11.35
C PHE A 98 8.33 -8.67 -10.45
N TRP A 99 8.78 -7.65 -9.71
CA TRP A 99 7.90 -6.79 -8.93
C TRP A 99 6.91 -6.04 -9.82
N THR A 100 7.39 -5.43 -10.90
CA THR A 100 6.51 -4.66 -11.78
C THR A 100 5.44 -5.55 -12.42
N LEU A 101 5.82 -6.77 -12.85
CA LEU A 101 4.86 -7.74 -13.34
C LEU A 101 3.88 -8.21 -12.26
N GLY A 102 4.38 -8.48 -11.06
CA GLY A 102 3.57 -8.84 -9.90
C GLY A 102 2.55 -7.76 -9.55
N ASP A 103 2.95 -6.49 -9.59
CA ASP A 103 2.09 -5.35 -9.28
C ASP A 103 1.03 -5.11 -10.36
N ILE A 104 1.36 -5.29 -11.64
CA ILE A 104 0.38 -5.25 -12.74
C ILE A 104 -0.66 -6.37 -12.57
N LEU A 105 -0.22 -7.59 -12.24
CA LEU A 105 -1.12 -8.70 -11.96
C LEU A 105 -1.97 -8.45 -10.72
N ASN A 106 -1.39 -7.88 -9.66
CA ASN A 106 -2.10 -7.51 -8.43
C ASN A 106 -3.19 -6.46 -8.73
N PHE A 107 -2.87 -5.40 -9.49
CA PHE A 107 -3.84 -4.41 -9.93
C PHE A 107 -4.96 -5.04 -10.78
N THR A 108 -4.60 -5.90 -11.72
CA THR A 108 -5.56 -6.63 -12.56
C THR A 108 -6.50 -7.47 -11.70
N GLY A 109 -5.97 -8.21 -10.73
CA GLY A 109 -6.76 -8.96 -9.76
C GLY A 109 -7.70 -8.07 -8.95
N CYS A 110 -7.26 -6.89 -8.54
CA CYS A 110 -8.11 -5.94 -7.82
C CYS A 110 -9.30 -5.46 -8.66
N VAL A 111 -9.06 -5.18 -9.95
CA VAL A 111 -10.12 -4.77 -10.89
C VAL A 111 -11.09 -5.91 -11.15
N LEU A 112 -10.59 -7.12 -11.38
CA LEU A 112 -11.44 -8.29 -11.66
C LEU A 112 -12.29 -8.71 -10.45
N ALA A 113 -11.75 -8.60 -9.24
CA ALA A 113 -12.44 -9.00 -8.01
C ALA A 113 -13.30 -7.89 -7.39
N HIS A 114 -13.35 -6.70 -7.99
CA HIS A 114 -13.96 -5.50 -7.39
C HIS A 114 -13.48 -5.28 -5.95
N GLN A 115 -12.17 -5.42 -5.78
CA GLN A 115 -11.52 -5.41 -4.49
C GLN A 115 -11.56 -4.02 -3.85
N LEU A 116 -11.30 -3.97 -2.55
CA LEU A 116 -11.27 -2.77 -1.75
C LEU A 116 -10.52 -1.59 -2.40
N ILE A 117 -11.14 -0.40 -2.41
CA ILE A 117 -10.58 0.86 -2.93
C ILE A 117 -9.14 1.09 -2.44
N LEU A 118 -8.85 0.83 -1.17
CA LEU A 118 -7.50 0.97 -0.63
C LEU A 118 -6.49 0.06 -1.34
N GLN A 119 -6.85 -1.18 -1.65
CA GLN A 119 -5.96 -2.11 -2.34
C GLN A 119 -5.70 -1.67 -3.79
N VAL A 120 -6.70 -1.10 -4.46
CA VAL A 120 -6.55 -0.49 -5.78
C VAL A 120 -5.57 0.69 -5.73
N VAL A 121 -5.71 1.58 -4.75
CA VAL A 121 -4.81 2.74 -4.58
C VAL A 121 -3.38 2.29 -4.33
N VAL A 122 -3.17 1.29 -3.46
CA VAL A 122 -1.83 0.74 -3.20
C VAL A 122 -1.25 0.13 -4.48
N ALA A 123 -2.02 -0.65 -5.23
CA ALA A 123 -1.54 -1.27 -6.46
C ALA A 123 -1.12 -0.21 -7.50
N VAL A 124 -1.89 0.87 -7.66
CA VAL A 124 -1.52 1.98 -8.56
C VAL A 124 -0.23 2.68 -8.10
N TYR A 125 -0.11 2.94 -6.79
CA TYR A 125 1.11 3.52 -6.21
C TYR A 125 2.34 2.64 -6.46
N SER A 126 2.22 1.33 -6.25
CA SER A 126 3.34 0.39 -6.44
C SER A 126 3.80 0.35 -7.90
N ILE A 127 2.86 0.23 -8.86
CA ILE A 127 3.18 0.28 -10.30
C ILE A 127 3.89 1.59 -10.65
N ALA A 128 3.41 2.73 -10.16
CA ALA A 128 4.04 4.03 -10.44
C ALA A 128 5.48 4.10 -9.89
N SER A 129 5.68 3.64 -8.65
CA SER A 129 7.00 3.60 -8.01
C SER A 129 7.98 2.69 -8.76
N ASP A 130 7.49 1.54 -9.19
CA ASP A 130 8.24 0.55 -9.97
C ASP A 130 8.67 1.11 -11.32
N LEU A 131 7.77 1.78 -12.04
CA LEU A 131 8.10 2.41 -13.32
C LEU A 131 9.17 3.50 -13.16
N VAL A 132 9.15 4.26 -12.06
CA VAL A 132 10.22 5.23 -11.75
C VAL A 132 11.56 4.52 -11.57
N LEU A 133 11.61 3.46 -10.77
CA LEU A 133 12.83 2.68 -10.53
C LEU A 133 13.36 2.01 -11.81
N VAL A 134 12.47 1.42 -12.62
CA VAL A 134 12.84 0.81 -13.91
C VAL A 134 13.38 1.86 -14.87
N SER A 135 12.74 3.03 -14.93
CA SER A 135 13.18 4.15 -15.77
C SER A 135 14.57 4.64 -15.36
N GLN A 136 14.82 4.80 -14.06
CA GLN A 136 16.15 5.13 -13.54
C GLN A 136 17.18 4.09 -13.99
N PHE A 137 16.88 2.80 -13.79
CA PHE A 137 17.80 1.72 -14.14
C PHE A 137 18.17 1.74 -15.63
N ILE A 138 17.18 1.82 -16.51
CA ILE A 138 17.39 1.87 -17.97
C ILE A 138 18.22 3.10 -18.35
N TYR A 139 17.87 4.27 -17.82
CA TYR A 139 18.55 5.53 -18.13
C TYR A 139 20.04 5.51 -17.73
N TYR A 140 20.35 5.15 -16.48
CA TYR A 140 21.74 5.13 -16.01
C TYR A 140 22.57 4.03 -16.68
N LYS A 141 21.97 2.86 -16.97
CA LYS A 141 22.64 1.78 -17.73
C LYS A 141 22.94 2.19 -19.17
N ALA A 142 21.99 2.83 -19.86
CA ALA A 142 22.18 3.34 -21.21
C ALA A 142 23.26 4.43 -21.25
N ARG A 143 23.26 5.37 -20.30
CA ARG A 143 24.28 6.41 -20.18
C ARG A 143 25.67 5.82 -19.95
N ARG A 144 25.81 4.85 -19.04
CA ARG A 144 27.10 4.15 -18.80
C ARG A 144 27.60 3.44 -20.06
N ARG A 145 26.74 2.73 -20.79
CA ARG A 145 27.10 2.07 -22.05
C ARG A 145 27.60 3.07 -23.11
N LYS A 146 26.91 4.20 -23.29
CA LYS A 146 27.33 5.24 -24.26
C LYS A 146 28.71 5.81 -23.91
N ILE A 147 28.97 6.09 -22.63
CA ILE A 147 30.28 6.60 -22.19
C ILE A 147 31.40 5.58 -22.44
N MET A 148 31.16 4.29 -22.13
CA MET A 148 32.14 3.24 -22.37
C MET A 148 32.43 3.06 -23.86
N LEU A 149 31.40 3.00 -24.70
CA LEU A 149 31.55 2.88 -26.15
C LEU A 149 32.30 4.08 -26.76
N GLY A 150 32.02 5.30 -26.28
CA GLY A 150 32.75 6.50 -26.72
C GLY A 150 34.24 6.48 -26.35
N LYS A 151 34.60 5.90 -25.20
CA LYS A 151 36.02 5.71 -24.83
C LYS A 151 36.74 4.71 -25.74
N PHE A 152 36.07 3.62 -26.14
CA PHE A 152 36.64 2.65 -27.08
C PHE A 152 36.78 3.20 -28.49
N ALA A 153 35.88 4.08 -28.93
CA ALA A 153 35.95 4.72 -30.24
C ALA A 153 37.03 5.83 -30.34
N ALA A 154 37.63 6.23 -29.22
CA ALA A 154 38.67 7.27 -29.17
C ALA A 154 40.10 6.71 -29.07
N ILE A 155 40.27 5.38 -29.13
CA ILE A 155 41.54 4.63 -29.15
C ILE A 155 41.70 4.04 -30.55
#